data_AF-A0A1E5Q9T3-F1
#
_entry.id   AF-A0A1E5Q9T3-F1
#
_cell.length_a   1.000
_cell.length_b   1.000
_cell.length_c   1.000
_cell.angle_alpha   90.00
_cell.angle_beta   90.00
_cell.angle_gamma   90.00
#
_symmetry.space_group_name_H-M   'P 1'
#
loop_
_entity.id
_entity.type
_entity.pdbx_description
1 polymer ?
#
loop_
_entity_poly.entity_id
_entity_poly.type
_entity_poly.pdbx_seq_one_letter_code
_entity_poly.pdbx_strand_id
1 'polypeptide(L)'
;MIEPEEKTYASGGTIQVAQRSTAATKTIIRSALELMMNNELLTRDKKTPKLDEDIKELVREIEVVIRTNLLNYGNEVAEKIRNDMLIAAAANPSQPVAIPKKQESGNRSKFLLRLIAGRFSHLFSGSDNPIFPREVVMGFDNYLDKLLGEVLYSELNVESQELLSQFQTDDDGEIWKMIGKNDRHKRFAYNILIRILLKFEDFDWAKRNFISILNNVTERRSGFLFEDKHFQLLFTALFSDLFRALWDDEESIKLDFMFGDGTADRLDGIRDTFKLYKESIAERARAQVAVG
;
A
#
# COMPACT_ATOMS: atom_id res chain seq x y z
N MET A 1 -33.76 30.29 46.43
CA MET A 1 -32.32 30.14 46.19
C MET A 1 -32.09 28.68 45.90
N ILE A 2 -31.85 28.35 44.63
CA ILE A 2 -31.57 26.99 44.15
C ILE A 2 -30.27 27.15 43.37
N GLU A 3 -29.20 26.56 43.89
CA GLU A 3 -27.89 26.50 43.22
C GLU A 3 -27.97 25.50 42.06
N PRO A 4 -27.40 25.79 40.89
CA PRO A 4 -27.23 24.78 39.84
C PRO A 4 -25.89 24.05 40.01
N GLU A 5 -25.96 22.72 39.98
CA GLU A 5 -24.81 21.81 39.97
C GLU A 5 -23.92 22.02 38.72
N GLU A 6 -22.63 22.24 38.94
CA GLU A 6 -21.59 22.23 37.91
C GLU A 6 -21.37 20.82 37.35
N LYS A 7 -21.74 20.60 36.08
CA LYS A 7 -21.27 19.45 35.30
C LYS A 7 -19.85 19.72 34.81
N THR A 8 -18.87 19.11 35.47
CA THR A 8 -17.48 19.02 35.02
C THR A 8 -17.41 18.13 33.78
N TYR A 9 -17.17 18.75 32.60
CA TYR A 9 -16.76 18.02 31.41
C TYR A 9 -15.27 17.70 31.54
N ALA A 10 -14.94 16.43 31.74
CA ALA A 10 -13.57 15.95 31.72
C ALA A 10 -12.94 16.21 30.34
N SER A 11 -11.89 17.03 30.33
CA SER A 11 -11.08 17.35 29.16
C SER A 11 -10.29 16.14 28.69
N GLY A 12 -10.33 15.90 27.38
CA GLY A 12 -9.25 15.40 26.53
C GLY A 12 -8.20 14.48 27.17
N GLY A 13 -8.48 13.18 27.19
CA GLY A 13 -7.44 12.16 27.28
C GLY A 13 -6.63 12.14 25.97
N THR A 14 -5.34 12.44 26.08
CA THR A 14 -4.34 12.46 25.02
C THR A 14 -4.25 11.12 24.29
N ILE A 15 -4.68 11.10 23.02
CA ILE A 15 -4.42 9.97 22.12
C ILE A 15 -2.93 10.02 21.75
N GLN A 16 -2.12 9.15 22.35
CA GLN A 16 -0.81 8.81 21.81
C GLN A 16 -1.00 8.04 20.51
N VAL A 17 -1.10 8.77 19.40
CA VAL A 17 -1.02 8.20 18.05
C VAL A 17 0.45 7.94 17.75
N ALA A 18 0.82 6.69 17.49
CA ALA A 18 2.15 6.33 17.01
C ALA A 18 2.43 7.06 15.68
N GLN A 19 3.27 8.10 15.75
CA GLN A 19 3.56 9.03 14.66
C GLN A 19 4.49 8.37 13.62
N ARG A 20 4.00 8.18 12.38
CA ARG A 20 4.77 7.60 11.25
C ARG A 20 5.61 8.64 10.51
N SER A 21 6.85 8.28 10.17
CA SER A 21 7.83 9.10 9.46
C SER A 21 7.48 9.48 8.02
N THR A 22 7.72 10.76 7.66
CA THR A 22 7.43 11.32 6.32
C THR A 22 8.48 10.93 5.27
N ALA A 23 8.15 11.02 3.98
CA ALA A 23 9.05 10.63 2.87
C ALA A 23 10.34 11.47 2.80
N ALA A 24 10.28 12.75 3.17
CA ALA A 24 11.43 13.62 3.25
C ALA A 24 12.35 13.23 4.43
N THR A 25 11.78 12.91 5.60
CA THR A 25 12.54 12.40 6.74
C THR A 25 13.28 11.12 6.36
N LYS A 26 12.59 10.20 5.69
CA LYS A 26 13.15 8.93 5.19
C LYS A 26 14.27 9.11 4.16
N THR A 27 14.29 10.22 3.42
CA THR A 27 15.34 10.52 2.44
C THR A 27 16.59 11.06 3.13
N ILE A 28 16.42 11.96 4.10
CA ILE A 28 17.54 12.50 4.90
C ILE A 28 18.20 11.38 5.72
N ILE A 29 17.41 10.50 6.31
CA ILE A 29 17.90 9.32 7.03
C ILE A 29 18.67 8.39 6.11
N ARG A 30 18.16 8.16 4.88
CA ARG A 30 18.85 7.33 3.88
C ARG A 30 20.20 7.94 3.51
N SER A 31 20.28 9.24 3.25
CA SER A 31 21.55 9.92 2.92
C SER A 31 22.54 9.91 4.08
N ALA A 32 22.08 10.05 5.33
CA ALA A 32 22.93 9.94 6.51
C ALA A 32 23.48 8.52 6.68
N LEU A 33 22.64 7.50 6.47
CA LEU A 33 23.06 6.09 6.59
C LEU A 33 23.99 5.67 5.45
N GLU A 34 23.73 6.10 4.21
CA GLU A 34 24.65 5.89 3.09
C GLU A 34 26.01 6.52 3.37
N LEU A 35 26.06 7.73 3.94
CA LEU A 35 27.30 8.36 4.40
C LEU A 35 27.99 7.54 5.50
N MET A 36 27.25 7.03 6.48
CA MET A 36 27.84 6.25 7.57
C MET A 36 28.34 4.86 7.11
N MET A 37 27.64 4.21 6.19
CA MET A 37 28.04 2.92 5.62
C MET A 37 29.24 3.07 4.68
N ASN A 38 29.24 4.09 3.83
CA ASN A 38 30.35 4.38 2.91
C ASN A 38 31.65 4.76 3.63
N ASN A 39 31.57 5.21 4.88
CA ASN A 39 32.72 5.52 5.73
C ASN A 39 33.04 4.42 6.76
N GLU A 40 32.46 3.21 6.63
CA GLU A 40 32.65 2.06 7.54
C GLU A 40 32.29 2.35 9.02
N LEU A 41 31.49 3.38 9.25
CA LEU A 41 31.02 3.79 10.58
C LEU A 41 29.86 2.90 11.07
N LEU A 42 29.14 2.24 10.15
CA LEU A 42 28.19 1.16 10.46
C LEU A 42 28.59 -0.15 9.77
N THR A 43 28.88 -1.16 10.59
CA THR A 43 29.07 -2.57 10.18
C THR A 43 28.24 -3.46 11.12
N ARG A 44 27.91 -4.70 10.71
CA ARG A 44 27.11 -5.65 11.52
C ARG A 44 27.66 -5.82 12.95
N ASP A 45 28.98 -5.71 13.12
CA ASP A 45 29.68 -5.86 14.39
C ASP A 45 29.70 -4.57 15.25
N LYS A 46 29.37 -3.41 14.67
CA LYS A 46 29.36 -2.09 15.34
C LYS A 46 27.95 -1.61 15.71
N LYS A 47 26.91 -2.39 15.40
CA LYS A 47 25.52 -2.04 15.74
C LYS A 47 25.31 -2.21 17.24
N THR A 48 25.29 -1.10 17.98
CA THR A 48 25.02 -1.11 19.42
C THR A 48 23.59 -0.61 19.69
N PRO A 49 22.93 -1.08 20.78
CA PRO A 49 21.60 -0.62 21.15
C PRO A 49 21.52 0.91 21.33
N LYS A 50 22.62 1.53 21.76
CA LYS A 50 22.73 2.98 21.94
C LYS A 50 22.74 3.75 20.61
N LEU A 51 23.43 3.23 19.60
CA LEU A 51 23.43 3.80 18.26
C LEU A 51 22.02 3.76 17.63
N ASP A 52 21.26 2.68 17.89
CA ASP A 52 19.87 2.57 17.44
C ASP A 52 18.94 3.57 18.15
N GLU A 53 19.17 3.89 19.43
CA GLU A 53 18.44 4.96 20.14
C GLU A 53 18.78 6.35 19.61
N ASP A 54 20.07 6.65 19.45
CA ASP A 54 20.53 7.95 18.95
C ASP A 54 20.01 8.23 17.52
N ILE A 55 19.97 7.21 16.66
CA ILE A 55 19.38 7.32 15.32
C ILE A 55 17.87 7.53 15.40
N LYS A 56 17.15 6.80 16.27
CA LYS A 56 15.70 6.98 16.45
C LYS A 56 15.35 8.39 16.95
N GLU A 57 16.16 8.96 17.84
CA GLU A 57 15.96 10.32 18.35
C GLU A 57 16.19 11.36 17.23
N LEU A 58 17.25 11.21 16.45
CA LEU A 58 17.52 12.05 15.28
C LEU A 58 16.42 11.99 14.22
N VAL A 59 15.89 10.79 13.92
CA VAL A 59 14.71 10.60 13.04
C VAL A 59 13.53 11.41 13.55
N ARG A 60 13.28 11.37 14.86
CA ARG A 60 12.15 12.02 15.50
C ARG A 60 12.25 13.55 15.41
N GLU A 61 13.43 14.12 15.62
CA GLU A 61 13.65 15.57 15.49
C GLU A 61 13.46 16.06 14.04
N ILE A 62 14.01 15.32 13.07
CA ILE A 62 13.87 15.66 11.64
C ILE A 62 12.39 15.59 11.20
N GLU A 63 11.60 14.68 11.75
CA GLU A 63 10.15 14.62 11.50
C GLU A 63 9.40 15.85 12.00
N VAL A 64 9.74 16.34 13.20
CA VAL A 64 9.09 17.51 13.79
C VAL A 64 9.33 18.74 12.91
N VAL A 65 10.56 18.93 12.43
CA VAL A 65 10.91 20.05 11.55
C VAL A 65 10.19 19.96 10.20
N ILE A 66 10.14 18.78 9.59
CA ILE A 66 9.49 18.60 8.29
C ILE A 66 7.97 18.77 8.37
N ARG A 67 7.31 18.22 9.38
CA ARG A 67 5.85 18.40 9.55
C ARG A 67 5.50 19.86 9.78
N THR A 68 6.29 20.57 10.58
CA THR A 68 6.10 22.01 10.82
C THR A 68 6.19 22.80 9.51
N ASN A 69 7.18 22.48 8.66
CA ASN A 69 7.33 23.14 7.37
C ASN A 69 6.28 22.72 6.32
N LEU A 70 5.86 21.46 6.28
CA LEU A 70 4.82 20.98 5.35
C LEU A 70 3.42 21.52 5.70
N LEU A 71 3.09 21.64 6.98
CA LEU A 71 1.83 22.27 7.42
C LEU A 71 1.80 23.75 7.05
N ASN A 72 2.93 24.46 7.19
CA ASN A 72 3.05 25.84 6.78
C ASN A 72 2.92 26.00 5.25
N TYR A 73 3.61 25.14 4.47
CA TYR A 73 3.55 25.18 3.00
C TYR A 73 2.18 24.78 2.44
N GLY A 74 1.51 23.79 3.05
CA GLY A 74 0.15 23.37 2.68
C GLY A 74 -0.88 24.47 2.91
N ASN A 75 -0.75 25.23 4.01
CA ASN A 75 -1.59 26.39 4.28
C ASN A 75 -1.34 27.52 3.28
N GLU A 76 -0.09 27.78 2.90
CA GLU A 76 0.25 28.79 1.88
C GLU A 76 -0.30 28.43 0.49
N VAL A 77 -0.22 27.16 0.08
CA VAL A 77 -0.75 26.69 -1.21
C VAL A 77 -2.28 26.71 -1.22
N ALA A 78 -2.93 26.33 -0.11
CA ALA A 78 -4.39 26.38 0.00
C ALA A 78 -4.92 27.82 -0.05
N GLU A 79 -4.24 28.77 0.59
CA GLU A 79 -4.58 30.20 0.50
C GLU A 79 -4.32 30.77 -0.91
N LYS A 80 -3.27 30.33 -1.60
CA LYS A 80 -3.00 30.73 -2.98
C LYS A 80 -4.09 30.25 -3.94
N ILE A 81 -4.52 28.98 -3.83
CA ILE A 81 -5.62 28.43 -4.65
C ILE A 81 -6.93 29.16 -4.36
N ARG A 82 -7.21 29.49 -3.10
CA ARG A 82 -8.40 30.24 -2.71
C ARG A 82 -8.40 31.64 -3.31
N ASN A 83 -7.25 32.32 -3.31
CA ASN A 83 -7.09 33.63 -3.93
C ASN A 83 -7.20 33.57 -5.46
N ASP A 84 -6.61 32.57 -6.11
CA ASP A 84 -6.72 32.39 -7.57
C ASP A 84 -8.17 32.10 -8.00
N MET A 85 -8.93 31.34 -7.19
CA MET A 85 -10.36 31.13 -7.42
C MET A 85 -11.20 32.40 -7.23
N LEU A 86 -10.88 33.24 -6.24
CA LEU A 86 -11.55 34.52 -6.02
C LEU A 86 -11.24 35.52 -7.15
N ILE A 87 -10.01 35.54 -7.65
CA ILE A 87 -9.58 36.36 -8.79
C ILE A 87 -10.28 35.90 -10.08
N ALA A 88 -10.38 34.58 -10.31
CA ALA A 88 -11.10 34.03 -11.46
C ALA A 88 -12.61 34.33 -11.42
N ALA A 89 -13.22 34.30 -10.23
CA ALA A 89 -14.64 34.66 -10.03
C ALA A 89 -14.91 36.17 -10.25
N ALA A 90 -13.93 37.03 -9.92
CA ALA A 90 -14.03 38.47 -10.14
C ALA A 90 -13.84 38.89 -11.62
N ALA A 91 -13.19 38.05 -12.45
CA ALA A 91 -12.83 38.38 -13.82
C ALA A 91 -13.96 38.14 -14.86
N ASN A 92 -15.04 37.42 -14.54
CA ASN A 92 -16.15 37.17 -15.46
C ASN A 92 -17.51 37.00 -14.73
N PRO A 93 -18.29 38.07 -14.53
CA PRO A 93 -19.53 38.02 -13.76
C PRO A 93 -20.75 37.47 -14.53
N SER A 94 -20.59 36.86 -15.72
CA SER A 94 -21.72 36.52 -16.60
C SER A 94 -21.75 35.11 -17.17
N GLN A 95 -20.94 34.19 -16.66
CA GLN A 95 -21.17 32.76 -16.92
C GLN A 95 -21.73 32.11 -15.66
N PRO A 96 -22.91 31.46 -15.71
CA PRO A 96 -23.30 30.55 -14.64
C PRO A 96 -22.16 29.53 -14.54
N VAL A 97 -21.51 29.48 -13.38
CA VAL A 97 -20.54 28.43 -13.08
C VAL A 97 -21.28 27.12 -13.28
N ALA A 98 -21.04 26.47 -14.41
CA ALA A 98 -21.48 25.11 -14.62
C ALA A 98 -20.74 24.32 -13.54
N ILE A 99 -21.43 24.04 -12.44
CA ILE A 99 -21.05 23.00 -11.50
C ILE A 99 -20.70 21.82 -12.39
N PRO A 100 -19.44 21.35 -12.41
CA PRO A 100 -19.08 20.25 -13.26
C PRO A 100 -20.03 19.13 -12.88
N LYS A 101 -20.92 18.74 -13.82
CA LYS A 101 -21.72 17.54 -13.65
C LYS A 101 -20.71 16.47 -13.29
N LYS A 102 -20.86 15.91 -12.08
CA LYS A 102 -20.05 14.83 -11.52
C LYS A 102 -19.92 13.78 -12.62
N GLN A 103 -18.83 13.85 -13.37
CA GLN A 103 -18.61 12.96 -14.50
C GLN A 103 -18.21 11.66 -13.82
N GLU A 104 -19.16 10.72 -13.78
CA GLU A 104 -18.98 9.38 -13.26
C GLU A 104 -17.88 8.68 -14.09
N SER A 105 -16.62 8.94 -13.73
CA SER A 105 -15.44 8.30 -14.30
C SER A 105 -15.06 7.10 -13.43
N GLY A 106 -16.01 6.17 -13.26
CA GLY A 106 -15.93 5.07 -12.28
C GLY A 106 -14.69 4.16 -12.38
N ASN A 107 -13.90 4.24 -13.46
CA ASN A 107 -12.66 3.47 -13.65
C ASN A 107 -11.39 4.31 -13.88
N ARG A 108 -11.46 5.63 -14.16
CA ARG A 108 -10.26 6.45 -14.42
C ARG A 108 -9.63 7.04 -13.15
N SER A 109 -10.27 6.90 -11.99
CA SER A 109 -9.81 7.44 -10.72
C SER A 109 -9.18 6.41 -9.78
N LYS A 110 -9.15 5.13 -10.13
CA LYS A 110 -8.66 4.04 -9.26
C LYS A 110 -7.19 3.68 -9.56
N PHE A 111 -6.30 4.64 -9.38
CA PHE A 111 -4.87 4.51 -9.66
C PHE A 111 -4.16 3.48 -8.76
N LEU A 112 -4.53 3.43 -7.48
CA LEU A 112 -4.01 2.42 -6.56
C LEU A 112 -4.38 1.01 -7.03
N LEU A 113 -5.66 0.83 -7.37
CA LEU A 113 -6.14 -0.44 -7.90
C LEU A 113 -5.43 -0.80 -9.21
N ARG A 114 -5.28 0.14 -10.15
CA ARG A 114 -4.55 -0.10 -11.41
C ARG A 114 -3.13 -0.55 -11.13
N LEU A 115 -2.40 0.17 -10.27
CA LEU A 115 -1.02 -0.14 -9.93
C LEU A 115 -0.89 -1.57 -9.40
N ILE A 116 -1.71 -1.97 -8.43
CA ILE A 116 -1.62 -3.30 -7.82
C ILE A 116 -2.19 -4.38 -8.76
N ALA A 117 -3.29 -4.12 -9.45
CA ALA A 117 -3.88 -5.04 -10.43
C ALA A 117 -2.94 -5.32 -11.60
N GLY A 118 -2.06 -4.39 -11.94
CA GLY A 118 -1.00 -4.59 -12.91
C GLY A 118 -0.11 -5.81 -12.65
N ARG A 119 0.03 -6.25 -11.38
CA ARG A 119 0.78 -7.47 -11.03
C ARG A 119 0.13 -8.75 -11.53
N PHE A 120 -1.19 -8.74 -11.67
CA PHE A 120 -1.97 -9.92 -12.04
C PHE A 120 -2.84 -9.68 -13.28
N SER A 121 -2.55 -8.62 -14.05
CA SER A 121 -3.27 -8.24 -15.28
C SER A 121 -3.24 -9.36 -16.34
N HIS A 122 -2.14 -10.12 -16.40
CA HIS A 122 -1.97 -11.27 -17.29
C HIS A 122 -2.99 -12.39 -17.02
N LEU A 123 -3.57 -12.50 -15.82
CA LEU A 123 -4.60 -13.51 -15.50
C LEU A 123 -5.96 -13.21 -16.14
N PHE A 124 -6.14 -12.01 -16.70
CA PHE A 124 -7.32 -11.61 -17.47
C PHE A 124 -7.09 -11.68 -18.98
N SER A 125 -5.86 -11.96 -19.41
CA SER A 125 -5.45 -11.88 -20.82
C SER A 125 -5.46 -13.28 -21.45
N GLY A 126 -6.33 -13.48 -22.44
CA GLY A 126 -6.47 -14.71 -23.21
C GLY A 126 -7.82 -14.70 -23.93
N SER A 127 -7.82 -14.61 -25.26
CA SER A 127 -9.05 -14.41 -26.05
C SER A 127 -10.06 -15.54 -25.93
N ASP A 128 -9.59 -16.74 -25.58
CA ASP A 128 -10.42 -17.94 -25.68
C ASP A 128 -10.80 -18.52 -24.31
N ASN A 129 -10.04 -18.23 -23.25
CA ASN A 129 -10.38 -18.67 -21.88
C ASN A 129 -9.60 -17.88 -20.79
N PRO A 130 -10.03 -16.66 -20.42
CA PRO A 130 -9.39 -15.90 -19.34
C PRO A 130 -9.59 -16.63 -18.00
N ILE A 131 -8.54 -16.67 -17.16
CA ILE A 131 -8.60 -17.34 -15.86
C ILE A 131 -9.55 -16.60 -14.92
N PHE A 132 -9.52 -15.26 -14.96
CA PHE A 132 -10.39 -14.43 -14.13
C PHE A 132 -11.37 -13.60 -14.97
N PRO A 133 -12.64 -13.47 -14.51
CA PRO A 133 -13.54 -12.45 -15.01
C PRO A 133 -13.14 -11.07 -14.46
N ARG A 134 -13.51 -9.99 -15.15
CA ARG A 134 -13.14 -8.61 -14.78
C ARG A 134 -13.63 -8.23 -13.38
N GLU A 135 -14.70 -8.86 -12.91
CA GLU A 135 -15.31 -8.70 -11.59
C GLU A 135 -14.33 -9.04 -10.44
N VAL A 136 -13.30 -9.85 -10.68
CA VAL A 136 -12.24 -10.12 -9.67
C VAL A 136 -11.52 -8.82 -9.29
N VAL A 137 -11.30 -7.91 -10.25
CA VAL A 137 -10.69 -6.59 -9.97
C VAL A 137 -11.59 -5.77 -9.04
N MET A 138 -12.90 -5.84 -9.20
CA MET A 138 -13.86 -5.17 -8.31
C MET A 138 -13.91 -5.79 -6.92
N GLY A 139 -13.84 -7.12 -6.84
CA GLY A 139 -13.73 -7.83 -5.55
C GLY A 139 -12.43 -7.47 -4.82
N PHE A 140 -11.33 -7.36 -5.55
CA PHE A 140 -10.03 -6.95 -5.02
C PHE A 140 -10.04 -5.49 -4.55
N ASP A 141 -10.69 -4.59 -5.29
CA ASP A 141 -10.87 -3.19 -4.87
C ASP A 141 -11.61 -3.08 -3.54
N ASN A 142 -12.70 -3.83 -3.37
CA ASN A 142 -13.45 -3.91 -2.11
C ASN A 142 -12.59 -4.48 -0.97
N TYR A 143 -11.72 -5.45 -1.27
CA TYR A 143 -10.77 -5.96 -0.29
C TYR A 143 -9.75 -4.88 0.12
N LEU A 144 -9.18 -4.13 -0.83
CA LEU A 144 -8.23 -3.04 -0.54
C LEU A 144 -8.87 -1.93 0.30
N ASP A 145 -10.10 -1.53 -0.03
CA ASP A 145 -10.85 -0.52 0.72
C ASP A 145 -11.07 -0.95 2.18
N LYS A 146 -11.54 -2.18 2.41
CA LYS A 146 -11.69 -2.73 3.77
C LYS A 146 -10.38 -2.87 4.53
N LEU A 147 -9.30 -3.20 3.81
CA LEU A 147 -7.98 -3.39 4.38
C LEU A 147 -7.37 -2.07 4.86
N LEU A 148 -7.44 -1.05 4.02
CA LEU A 148 -6.73 0.22 4.22
C LEU A 148 -7.61 1.23 4.97
N GLY A 149 -8.94 1.14 4.79
CA GLY A 149 -9.89 2.18 5.17
C GLY A 149 -9.87 3.34 4.17
N GLU A 150 -10.98 4.08 4.13
CA GLU A 150 -11.25 5.15 3.16
C GLU A 150 -10.13 6.19 3.08
N VAL A 151 -9.67 6.69 4.23
CA VAL A 151 -8.66 7.76 4.31
C VAL A 151 -7.35 7.32 3.68
N LEU A 152 -6.79 6.18 4.13
CA LEU A 152 -5.51 5.70 3.66
C LEU A 152 -5.59 5.20 2.21
N TYR A 153 -6.71 4.58 1.80
CA TYR A 153 -6.93 4.21 0.41
C TYR A 153 -6.85 5.45 -0.48
N SER A 154 -7.55 6.54 -0.11
CA SER A 154 -7.57 7.79 -0.86
C SER A 154 -6.18 8.42 -1.00
N GLU A 155 -5.43 8.49 0.10
CA GLU A 155 -4.04 8.99 0.11
C GLU A 155 -3.14 8.19 -0.85
N LEU A 156 -3.15 6.86 -0.71
CA LEU A 156 -2.35 5.97 -1.56
C LEU A 156 -2.79 6.02 -3.03
N ASN A 157 -4.06 6.30 -3.29
CA ASN A 157 -4.58 6.46 -4.65
C ASN A 157 -4.05 7.74 -5.32
N VAL A 158 -3.96 8.85 -4.59
CA VAL A 158 -3.32 10.08 -5.07
C VAL A 158 -1.82 9.84 -5.33
N GLU A 159 -1.11 9.22 -4.39
CA GLU A 159 0.32 8.90 -4.59
C GLU A 159 0.55 7.94 -5.78
N SER A 160 -0.36 6.97 -5.97
CA SER A 160 -0.31 6.06 -7.12
C SER A 160 -0.55 6.80 -8.44
N GLN A 161 -1.41 7.82 -8.45
CA GLN A 161 -1.63 8.67 -9.63
C GLN A 161 -0.35 9.41 -10.01
N GLU A 162 0.31 10.03 -9.03
CA GLU A 162 1.56 10.76 -9.24
C GLU A 162 2.65 9.81 -9.76
N LEU A 163 2.80 8.63 -9.16
CA LEU A 163 3.74 7.61 -9.64
C LEU A 163 3.44 7.19 -11.09
N LEU A 164 2.19 6.84 -11.38
CA LEU A 164 1.80 6.36 -12.71
C LEU A 164 1.96 7.44 -13.79
N SER A 165 1.80 8.72 -13.44
CA SER A 165 2.00 9.85 -14.35
C SER A 165 3.44 10.02 -14.86
N GLN A 166 4.41 9.37 -14.21
CA GLN A 166 5.83 9.43 -14.59
C GLN A 166 6.21 8.44 -15.69
N PHE A 167 5.33 7.49 -16.01
CA PHE A 167 5.56 6.49 -17.05
C PHE A 167 4.92 6.89 -18.37
N GLN A 168 5.62 6.64 -19.48
CA GLN A 168 5.15 6.96 -20.84
C GLN A 168 4.42 5.78 -21.52
N THR A 169 4.22 4.68 -20.78
CA THR A 169 3.57 3.45 -21.26
C THR A 169 2.34 3.16 -20.42
N ASP A 170 1.33 2.56 -21.05
CA ASP A 170 0.15 2.04 -20.37
C ASP A 170 0.22 0.53 -20.11
N ASP A 171 1.30 -0.14 -20.54
CA ASP A 171 1.55 -1.56 -20.27
C ASP A 171 1.95 -1.76 -18.80
N ASP A 172 1.03 -2.30 -18.01
CA ASP A 172 1.24 -2.55 -16.58
C ASP A 172 2.47 -3.44 -16.30
N GLY A 173 2.77 -4.41 -17.18
CA GLY A 173 3.95 -5.26 -17.04
C GLY A 173 5.26 -4.51 -17.26
N GLU A 174 5.26 -3.56 -18.21
CA GLU A 174 6.39 -2.66 -18.43
C GLU A 174 6.56 -1.67 -17.27
N ILE A 175 5.46 -1.10 -16.78
CA ILE A 175 5.43 -0.22 -15.59
C ILE A 175 6.09 -0.92 -14.41
N TRP A 176 5.72 -2.17 -14.11
CA TRP A 176 6.29 -2.90 -12.98
C TRP A 176 7.79 -3.23 -13.15
N LYS A 177 8.26 -3.47 -14.38
CA LYS A 177 9.70 -3.59 -14.66
C LYS A 177 10.44 -2.28 -14.38
N MET A 178 9.84 -1.13 -14.72
CA MET A 178 10.43 0.18 -14.43
C MET A 178 10.40 0.52 -12.94
N ILE A 179 9.32 0.17 -12.22
CA ILE A 179 9.24 0.28 -10.76
C ILE A 179 10.39 -0.48 -10.10
N GLY A 180 10.66 -1.71 -10.53
CA GLY A 180 11.74 -2.54 -9.99
C GLY A 180 13.16 -1.97 -10.16
N LYS A 181 13.36 -1.04 -11.11
CA LYS A 181 14.66 -0.38 -11.37
C LYS A 181 14.88 0.90 -10.56
N ASN A 182 13.85 1.42 -9.89
CA ASN A 182 13.92 2.67 -9.13
C ASN A 182 13.53 2.42 -7.67
N ASP A 183 14.48 2.56 -6.75
CA ASP A 183 14.27 2.25 -5.33
C ASP A 183 13.16 3.07 -4.66
N ARG A 184 12.92 4.31 -5.12
CA ARG A 184 11.81 5.13 -4.60
C ARG A 184 10.46 4.55 -5.03
N HIS A 185 10.33 4.19 -6.31
CA HIS A 185 9.10 3.61 -6.85
C HIS A 185 8.85 2.22 -6.27
N LYS A 186 9.89 1.39 -6.24
CA LYS A 186 9.88 0.07 -5.61
C LYS A 186 9.44 0.16 -4.15
N ARG A 187 9.99 1.11 -3.37
CA ARG A 187 9.60 1.34 -1.98
C ARG A 187 8.11 1.65 -1.82
N PHE A 188 7.56 2.55 -2.63
CA PHE A 188 6.14 2.89 -2.56
C PHE A 188 5.27 1.67 -2.87
N ALA A 189 5.53 1.00 -3.99
CA ALA A 189 4.74 -0.15 -4.42
C ALA A 189 4.85 -1.32 -3.43
N TYR A 190 6.05 -1.60 -2.92
CA TYR A 190 6.28 -2.69 -1.96
C TYR A 190 5.66 -2.38 -0.59
N ASN A 191 5.58 -1.11 -0.17
CA ASN A 191 4.88 -0.73 1.07
C ASN A 191 3.41 -1.19 1.05
N ILE A 192 2.74 -1.05 -0.08
CA ILE A 192 1.36 -1.50 -0.25
C ILE A 192 1.30 -3.03 -0.24
N LEU A 193 2.16 -3.70 -1.02
CA LEU A 193 2.19 -5.16 -1.10
C LEU A 193 2.51 -5.82 0.25
N ILE A 194 3.48 -5.30 1.00
CA ILE A 194 3.85 -5.80 2.33
C ILE A 194 2.70 -5.63 3.31
N ARG A 195 1.97 -4.50 3.29
CA ARG A 195 0.78 -4.31 4.14
C ARG A 195 -0.31 -5.33 3.84
N ILE A 196 -0.52 -5.65 2.57
CA ILE A 196 -1.46 -6.71 2.18
C ILE A 196 -0.94 -8.06 2.69
N LEU A 197 0.33 -8.37 2.43
CA LEU A 197 0.93 -9.65 2.77
C LEU A 197 0.92 -9.91 4.27
N LEU A 198 1.26 -8.92 5.09
CA LEU A 198 1.21 -9.02 6.56
C LEU A 198 -0.19 -9.28 7.13
N LYS A 199 -1.27 -9.16 6.35
CA LYS A 199 -2.59 -9.62 6.80
C LYS A 199 -2.74 -11.13 6.77
N PHE A 200 -1.85 -11.83 6.10
CA PHE A 200 -1.83 -13.28 5.97
C PHE A 200 -0.91 -13.96 7.00
N GLU A 201 -0.55 -13.26 8.09
CA GLU A 201 0.12 -13.90 9.23
C GLU A 201 -0.70 -15.03 9.83
N ASP A 202 -2.00 -14.79 10.06
CA ASP A 202 -2.98 -15.86 10.24
C ASP A 202 -3.49 -16.28 8.86
N PHE A 203 -2.68 -17.10 8.19
CA PHE A 203 -2.84 -17.41 6.77
C PHE A 203 -4.22 -18.02 6.44
N ASP A 204 -4.67 -19.00 7.23
CA ASP A 204 -5.92 -19.72 6.97
C ASP A 204 -7.16 -18.85 7.18
N TRP A 205 -7.17 -18.04 8.24
CA TRP A 205 -8.25 -17.09 8.45
C TRP A 205 -8.26 -16.02 7.37
N ALA A 206 -7.11 -15.41 7.08
CA ALA A 206 -6.98 -14.32 6.12
C ALA A 206 -7.34 -14.76 4.69
N LYS A 207 -6.91 -15.95 4.27
CA LYS A 207 -7.30 -16.57 3.00
C LYS A 207 -8.82 -16.75 2.90
N ARG A 208 -9.44 -17.34 3.91
CA ARG A 208 -10.91 -17.55 3.92
C ARG A 208 -11.65 -16.22 3.82
N ASN A 209 -11.21 -15.21 4.59
CA ASN A 209 -11.80 -13.88 4.57
C ASN A 209 -11.62 -13.20 3.21
N PHE A 210 -10.41 -13.27 2.62
CA PHE A 210 -10.14 -12.73 1.28
C PHE A 210 -11.05 -13.34 0.22
N ILE A 211 -11.12 -14.68 0.16
CA ILE A 211 -11.99 -15.41 -0.78
C ILE A 211 -13.45 -15.01 -0.58
N SER A 212 -13.91 -14.92 0.67
CA SER A 212 -15.28 -14.48 0.98
C SER A 212 -15.57 -13.06 0.48
N ILE A 213 -14.65 -12.11 0.68
CA ILE A 213 -14.80 -10.73 0.19
C ILE A 213 -14.88 -10.71 -1.34
N LEU A 214 -14.05 -11.46 -2.04
CA LEU A 214 -14.10 -11.55 -3.50
C LEU A 214 -15.40 -12.19 -4.00
N ASN A 215 -15.86 -13.27 -3.36
CA ASN A 215 -17.11 -13.97 -3.73
C ASN A 215 -18.35 -13.11 -3.53
N ASN A 216 -18.37 -12.23 -2.52
CA ASN A 216 -19.45 -11.26 -2.34
C ASN A 216 -19.68 -10.35 -3.56
N VAL A 217 -18.67 -10.18 -4.42
CA VAL A 217 -18.75 -9.38 -5.64
C VAL A 217 -18.85 -10.27 -6.88
N THR A 218 -17.94 -11.23 -7.03
CA THR A 218 -17.80 -12.05 -8.24
C THR A 218 -18.97 -12.97 -8.48
N GLU A 219 -19.46 -13.66 -7.43
CA GLU A 219 -20.62 -14.56 -7.53
C GLU A 219 -21.87 -13.77 -7.95
N ARG A 220 -22.12 -12.63 -7.32
CA ARG A 220 -23.30 -11.79 -7.60
C ARG A 220 -23.28 -11.16 -8.98
N ARG A 221 -22.11 -10.79 -9.49
CA ARG A 221 -21.98 -10.02 -10.74
C ARG A 221 -21.71 -10.87 -11.97
N SER A 222 -21.11 -12.05 -11.80
CA SER A 222 -20.69 -12.90 -12.92
C SER A 222 -21.03 -14.39 -12.74
N GLY A 223 -21.53 -14.82 -11.58
CA GLY A 223 -21.70 -16.24 -11.25
C GLY A 223 -20.37 -16.98 -11.02
N PHE A 224 -19.23 -16.29 -11.13
CA PHE A 224 -17.91 -16.87 -10.90
C PHE A 224 -17.65 -17.08 -9.41
N LEU A 225 -17.23 -18.29 -9.05
CA LEU A 225 -16.78 -18.63 -7.70
C LEU A 225 -15.25 -18.56 -7.62
N PHE A 226 -14.73 -17.64 -6.82
CA PHE A 226 -13.33 -17.56 -6.48
C PHE A 226 -12.99 -18.67 -5.47
N GLU A 227 -12.02 -19.51 -5.82
CA GLU A 227 -11.69 -20.77 -5.13
C GLU A 227 -10.21 -20.80 -4.73
N ASP A 228 -9.78 -21.85 -4.03
CA ASP A 228 -8.39 -22.06 -3.62
C ASP A 228 -7.38 -21.95 -4.78
N LYS A 229 -7.68 -22.55 -5.95
CA LYS A 229 -6.81 -22.46 -7.14
C LYS A 229 -6.68 -21.02 -7.65
N HIS A 230 -7.77 -20.25 -7.60
CA HIS A 230 -7.81 -18.85 -8.02
C HIS A 230 -7.01 -17.99 -7.04
N PHE A 231 -7.16 -18.24 -5.74
CA PHE A 231 -6.37 -17.60 -4.70
C PHE A 231 -4.86 -17.85 -4.90
N GLN A 232 -4.45 -19.10 -5.12
CA GLN A 232 -3.05 -19.45 -5.35
C GLN A 232 -2.43 -18.67 -6.52
N LEU A 233 -3.14 -18.57 -7.65
CA LEU A 233 -2.66 -17.85 -8.84
C LEU A 233 -2.50 -16.35 -8.56
N LEU A 234 -3.54 -15.73 -8.01
CA LEU A 234 -3.54 -14.30 -7.68
C LEU A 234 -2.46 -13.97 -6.64
N PHE A 235 -2.35 -14.76 -5.58
CA PHE A 235 -1.38 -14.56 -4.51
C PHE A 235 0.06 -14.73 -5.01
N THR A 236 0.30 -15.71 -5.89
CA THR A 236 1.62 -15.88 -6.53
C THR A 236 1.97 -14.68 -7.41
N ALA A 237 1.03 -14.19 -8.23
CA ALA A 237 1.24 -13.04 -9.10
C ALA A 237 1.56 -11.76 -8.30
N LEU A 238 0.88 -11.55 -7.17
CA LEU A 238 1.13 -10.42 -6.29
C LEU A 238 2.52 -10.45 -5.63
N PHE A 239 2.92 -11.59 -5.05
CA PHE A 239 4.02 -11.61 -4.07
C PHE A 239 5.28 -12.35 -4.48
N SER A 240 5.31 -13.04 -5.63
CA SER A 240 6.48 -13.83 -6.06
C SER A 240 7.80 -13.04 -6.06
N ASP A 241 7.82 -11.81 -6.55
CA ASP A 241 9.03 -10.98 -6.54
C ASP A 241 9.44 -10.53 -5.13
N LEU A 242 8.47 -10.30 -4.25
CA LEU A 242 8.74 -9.96 -2.85
C LEU A 242 9.33 -11.17 -2.11
N PHE A 243 8.79 -12.37 -2.35
CA PHE A 243 9.36 -13.61 -1.80
C PHE A 243 10.75 -13.91 -2.34
N ARG A 244 11.01 -13.58 -3.61
CA ARG A 244 12.36 -13.72 -4.19
C ARG A 244 13.35 -12.73 -3.55
N ALA A 245 12.91 -11.52 -3.22
CA ALA A 245 13.75 -10.54 -2.55
C ALA A 245 14.17 -10.96 -1.14
N LEU A 246 13.39 -11.81 -0.46
CA LEU A 246 13.75 -12.36 0.86
C LEU A 246 14.96 -13.33 0.81
N TRP A 247 15.33 -13.85 -0.36
CA TRP A 247 16.51 -14.71 -0.51
C TRP A 247 17.81 -13.94 -0.68
N ASP A 248 17.73 -12.63 -0.81
CA ASP A 248 18.88 -11.74 -0.89
C ASP A 248 19.05 -11.05 0.47
N ASP A 249 20.17 -11.32 1.15
CA ASP A 249 20.45 -10.78 2.48
C ASP A 249 20.42 -9.25 2.52
N GLU A 250 20.86 -8.58 1.44
CA GLU A 250 20.87 -7.12 1.36
C GLU A 250 19.44 -6.58 1.24
N GLU A 251 18.62 -7.19 0.39
CA GLU A 251 17.21 -6.81 0.23
C GLU A 251 16.38 -7.14 1.47
N SER A 252 16.68 -8.25 2.16
CA SER A 252 16.05 -8.61 3.43
C SER A 252 16.32 -7.56 4.51
N ILE A 253 17.58 -7.13 4.67
CA ILE A 253 17.95 -6.06 5.61
C ILE A 253 17.27 -4.74 5.24
N LYS A 254 17.18 -4.41 3.95
CA LYS A 254 16.46 -3.22 3.47
C LYS A 254 14.98 -3.27 3.84
N LEU A 255 14.33 -4.44 3.77
CA LEU A 255 12.94 -4.60 4.16
C LEU A 255 12.74 -4.29 5.65
N ASP A 256 13.56 -4.86 6.52
CA ASP A 256 13.49 -4.59 7.96
C ASP A 256 13.75 -3.11 8.28
N PHE A 257 14.75 -2.52 7.64
CA PHE A 257 15.03 -1.10 7.81
C PHE A 257 13.85 -0.21 7.35
N MET A 258 13.21 -0.58 6.24
CA MET A 258 12.16 0.24 5.64
C MET A 258 10.80 0.11 6.30
N PHE A 259 10.51 -1.04 6.91
CA PHE A 259 9.17 -1.42 7.38
C PHE A 259 9.11 -1.82 8.86
N GLY A 260 10.25 -1.92 9.53
CA GLY A 260 10.37 -2.27 10.95
C GLY A 260 11.09 -3.59 11.13
N ASP A 261 11.80 -3.70 12.25
CA ASP A 261 12.57 -4.90 12.61
C ASP A 261 11.69 -6.15 12.64
N GLY A 262 12.21 -7.27 12.11
CA GLY A 262 11.50 -8.54 11.99
C GLY A 262 10.41 -8.57 10.91
N THR A 263 10.34 -7.59 10.01
CA THR A 263 9.43 -7.63 8.86
C THR A 263 9.80 -8.79 7.95
N ALA A 264 11.08 -8.92 7.59
CA ALA A 264 11.56 -9.98 6.69
C ALA A 264 11.20 -11.37 7.23
N ASP A 265 11.47 -11.64 8.51
CA ASP A 265 11.14 -12.92 9.16
C ASP A 265 9.64 -13.24 9.10
N ARG A 266 8.78 -12.24 9.34
CA ARG A 266 7.32 -12.41 9.27
C ARG A 266 6.87 -12.73 7.83
N LEU A 267 7.45 -12.05 6.85
CA LEU A 267 7.17 -12.33 5.43
C LEU A 267 7.65 -13.73 5.03
N ASP A 268 8.79 -14.17 5.58
CA ASP A 268 9.35 -15.51 5.38
C ASP A 268 8.42 -16.60 5.92
N GLY A 269 7.89 -16.42 7.14
CA GLY A 269 6.92 -17.34 7.74
C GLY A 269 5.63 -17.46 6.91
N ILE A 270 5.14 -16.35 6.34
CA ILE A 270 3.97 -16.35 5.44
C ILE A 270 4.30 -17.10 4.14
N ARG A 271 5.49 -16.89 3.57
CA ARG A 271 5.94 -17.59 2.36
C ARG A 271 5.95 -19.10 2.58
N ASP A 272 6.50 -19.55 3.71
CA ASP A 272 6.61 -20.98 4.02
C ASP A 272 5.24 -21.62 4.22
N THR A 273 4.35 -20.93 4.93
CA THR A 273 2.94 -21.36 5.07
C THR A 273 2.24 -21.45 3.71
N PHE A 274 2.45 -20.46 2.84
CA PHE A 274 1.90 -20.47 1.48
C PHE A 274 2.46 -21.63 0.64
N LYS A 275 3.75 -21.98 0.80
CA LYS A 275 4.37 -23.11 0.11
C LYS A 275 3.70 -24.43 0.50
N LEU A 276 3.53 -24.68 1.80
CA LEU A 276 2.83 -25.88 2.32
C LEU A 276 1.39 -25.94 1.81
N TYR A 277 0.70 -24.79 1.78
CA TYR A 277 -0.65 -24.70 1.22
C TYR A 277 -0.70 -25.13 -0.26
N LYS A 278 0.24 -24.66 -1.09
CA LYS A 278 0.33 -25.07 -2.52
C LYS A 278 0.52 -26.57 -2.68
N GLU A 279 1.39 -27.16 -1.85
CA GLU A 279 1.64 -28.60 -1.84
C GLU A 279 0.36 -29.37 -1.50
N SER A 280 -0.38 -28.95 -0.47
CA SER A 280 -1.66 -29.57 -0.08
C SER A 280 -2.74 -29.51 -1.17
N ILE A 281 -2.78 -28.43 -1.98
CA ILE A 281 -3.70 -28.33 -3.12
C ILE A 281 -3.32 -29.34 -4.19
N ALA A 282 -2.03 -29.41 -4.52
CA ALA A 282 -1.52 -30.32 -5.53
C ALA A 282 -1.80 -31.78 -5.16
N GLU A 283 -1.65 -32.13 -3.89
CA GLU A 283 -2.01 -33.45 -3.36
C GLU A 283 -3.51 -33.75 -3.48
N ARG A 284 -4.37 -32.81 -3.08
CA ARG A 284 -5.83 -32.94 -3.23
C ARG A 284 -6.24 -33.12 -4.69
N ALA A 285 -5.64 -32.38 -5.60
CA ALA A 285 -5.90 -32.51 -7.04
C ALA A 285 -5.46 -33.89 -7.58
N ARG A 286 -4.29 -34.40 -7.17
CA ARG A 286 -3.82 -35.74 -7.55
C ARG A 286 -4.72 -36.84 -7.00
N ALA A 287 -5.18 -36.72 -5.76
CA ALA A 287 -6.08 -37.68 -5.14
C ALA A 287 -7.45 -37.75 -5.84
N GLN A 288 -7.98 -36.62 -6.32
CA GLN A 288 -9.23 -36.59 -7.09
C GLN A 288 -9.11 -37.26 -8.46
N VAL A 289 -7.96 -37.14 -9.12
CA VAL A 289 -7.69 -37.79 -10.41
C VAL A 289 -7.46 -39.31 -10.26
N ALA A 290 -6.96 -39.78 -9.11
CA ALA A 290 -6.72 -41.19 -8.87
C ALA A 290 -7.98 -42.00 -8.53
N VAL A 291 -9.09 -41.33 -8.22
CA VAL A 291 -10.37 -41.94 -7.79
C VAL A 291 -11.44 -41.89 -8.89
N GLY A 292 -11.25 -41.08 -9.95
CA GLY A 292 -12.15 -40.98 -11.10
C GLY A 292 -11.67 -41.78 -12.30
#